data_AF-A0A4Q1K8Q5-F1
#
_entry.id   AF-A0A4Q1K8Q5-F1
#
_cell.length_a   1.000
_cell.length_b   1.000
_cell.length_c   1.000
_cell.angle_alpha   90.00
_cell.angle_beta   90.00
_cell.angle_gamma   90.00
#
_symmetry.space_group_name_H-M   'P 1'
#
loop_
_entity.id
_entity.type
_entity.pdbx_description
1 polymer ?
#
loop_
_entity_poly.entity_id
_entity_poly.type
_entity_poly.pdbx_seq_one_letter_code
_entity_poly.pdbx_strand_id
1 'polypeptide(L)'
;MKRFLLVFWLLLAGIAWSQNTVQDNAALLKIVLTKYYANEKPIVKDRLQLLFFYKEKANNTIEISEGCKNHPVLKNYVSEIKKQIQAPKPLDNWDKEFELLFTNQHQYLQKKVQAPVSLAEFQSKTATNGENNQRMMIVNQPIYLPNNYCLIKVGFYRSIEHNSGSFILFQKINGQWQWMEEFNRWET
;
A
#
# COMPACT_ATOMS: atom_id res chain seq x y z
N MET A 1 1.69 0.85 -51.05
CA MET A 1 2.68 0.88 -49.94
C MET A 1 2.34 1.85 -48.80
N LYS A 2 1.52 2.90 -48.99
CA LYS A 2 1.17 3.87 -47.91
C LYS A 2 0.15 3.37 -46.86
N ARG A 3 -0.64 2.32 -47.13
CA ARG A 3 -1.65 1.79 -46.19
C ARG A 3 -1.08 0.85 -45.11
N PHE A 4 0.09 0.25 -45.34
CA PHE A 4 0.73 -0.64 -44.35
C PHE A 4 1.48 0.11 -43.24
N LEU A 5 1.91 1.35 -43.49
CA LEU A 5 2.60 2.19 -42.50
C LEU A 5 1.67 2.70 -41.39
N LEU A 6 0.37 2.82 -41.66
CA LEU A 6 -0.60 3.32 -40.68
C LEU A 6 -0.98 2.26 -39.63
N VAL A 7 -0.94 0.98 -40.01
CA VAL A 7 -1.21 -0.15 -39.09
C VAL A 7 -0.03 -0.37 -38.13
N PHE A 8 1.20 -0.09 -38.56
CA PHE A 8 2.39 -0.22 -37.71
C PHE A 8 2.47 0.86 -36.63
N TRP A 9 1.95 2.06 -36.88
CA TRP A 9 1.88 3.14 -35.87
C TRP A 9 0.80 2.91 -34.80
N LEU A 10 -0.30 2.24 -35.13
CA LEU A 10 -1.35 1.89 -34.16
C LEU A 10 -0.95 0.75 -33.20
N LEU A 11 -0.02 -0.12 -33.61
CA LEU A 11 0.51 -1.20 -32.77
C LEU A 11 1.59 -0.73 -31.76
N LEU A 12 2.28 0.37 -32.03
CA LEU A 12 3.29 0.94 -31.13
C LEU A 12 2.71 1.88 -30.06
N ALA A 13 1.49 2.39 -30.25
CA ALA A 13 0.80 3.22 -29.26
C ALA A 13 0.23 2.42 -28.06
N GLY A 14 0.26 1.08 -28.11
CA GLY A 14 -0.35 0.20 -27.11
C GLY A 14 0.54 -0.17 -25.92
N ILE A 15 1.82 0.21 -25.90
CA ILE A 15 2.73 -0.13 -24.79
C ILE A 15 2.84 1.01 -23.77
N ALA A 16 1.72 1.65 -23.45
CA ALA A 16 1.61 2.32 -22.17
C ALA A 16 1.52 1.20 -21.12
N TRP A 17 2.65 0.88 -20.48
CA TRP A 17 2.66 0.02 -19.30
C TRP A 17 1.78 0.72 -18.27
N SER A 18 0.52 0.29 -18.18
CA SER A 18 -0.41 0.78 -17.17
C SER A 18 0.20 0.45 -15.81
N GLN A 19 0.78 1.46 -15.17
CA GLN A 19 1.01 1.43 -13.73
C GLN A 19 -0.37 1.56 -13.07
N ASN A 20 -0.56 0.96 -11.89
CA ASN A 20 -1.87 0.79 -11.23
C ASN A 20 -2.67 -0.45 -11.67
N THR A 21 -2.00 -1.59 -11.87
CA THR A 21 -2.67 -2.89 -12.02
C THR A 21 -2.82 -3.59 -10.66
N VAL A 22 -3.70 -4.59 -10.58
CA VAL A 22 -3.79 -5.48 -9.40
C VAL A 22 -2.45 -6.16 -9.12
N GLN A 23 -1.69 -6.49 -10.18
CA GLN A 23 -0.37 -7.10 -10.07
C GLN A 23 0.67 -6.14 -9.45
N ASP A 24 0.68 -4.87 -9.87
CA ASP A 24 1.57 -3.86 -9.27
C ASP A 24 1.21 -3.60 -7.80
N ASN A 25 -0.08 -3.44 -7.52
CA ASN A 25 -0.57 -3.22 -6.15
C ASN A 25 -0.24 -4.41 -5.24
N ALA A 26 -0.41 -5.64 -5.72
CA ALA A 26 -0.06 -6.85 -4.97
C ALA A 26 1.46 -6.92 -4.72
N ALA A 27 2.30 -6.60 -5.71
CA ALA A 27 3.75 -6.57 -5.54
C ALA A 27 4.19 -5.55 -4.49
N LEU A 28 3.64 -4.33 -4.53
CA LEU A 28 3.88 -3.28 -3.51
C LEU A 28 3.41 -3.74 -2.12
N LEU A 29 2.18 -4.25 -2.04
CA LEU A 29 1.60 -4.76 -0.81
C LEU A 29 2.44 -5.88 -0.20
N LYS A 30 2.94 -6.82 -1.01
CA LYS A 30 3.85 -7.87 -0.55
C LYS A 30 5.10 -7.31 0.12
N ILE A 31 5.72 -6.29 -0.47
CA ILE A 31 6.93 -5.67 0.11
C ILE A 31 6.58 -5.04 1.45
N VAL A 32 5.47 -4.28 1.52
CA VAL A 32 4.96 -3.65 2.76
C VAL A 32 4.70 -4.69 3.84
N LEU A 33 3.91 -5.73 3.52
CA LEU A 33 3.57 -6.80 4.46
C LEU A 33 4.82 -7.55 4.92
N THR A 34 5.71 -7.90 4.01
CA THR A 34 6.96 -8.62 4.35
C THR A 34 7.80 -7.81 5.33
N LYS A 35 7.92 -6.49 5.13
CA LYS A 35 8.70 -5.62 6.01
C LYS A 35 8.05 -5.46 7.39
N TYR A 36 6.77 -5.08 7.45
CA TYR A 36 6.12 -4.77 8.73
C TYR A 36 5.74 -6.02 9.53
N TYR A 37 5.47 -7.16 8.89
CA TYR A 37 5.20 -8.44 9.56
C TYR A 37 6.43 -9.33 9.73
N ALA A 38 7.64 -8.85 9.39
CA ALA A 38 8.87 -9.65 9.47
C ALA A 38 9.04 -10.31 10.85
N ASN A 39 8.81 -9.52 11.91
CA ASN A 39 8.99 -9.93 13.31
C ASN A 39 7.70 -10.44 13.97
N GLU A 40 6.55 -10.34 13.29
CA GLU A 40 5.30 -10.87 13.81
C GLU A 40 5.38 -12.40 13.84
N LYS A 41 4.90 -12.98 14.95
CA LYS A 41 4.86 -14.44 15.06
C LYS A 41 3.68 -14.97 14.24
N PRO A 42 3.81 -16.13 13.58
CA PRO A 42 2.67 -16.81 12.99
C PRO A 42 1.58 -17.04 14.03
N ILE A 43 0.34 -16.79 13.63
CA ILE A 43 -0.85 -17.02 14.45
C ILE A 43 -1.27 -18.48 14.24
N VAL A 44 -1.10 -19.27 15.30
CA VAL A 44 -1.45 -20.70 15.36
C VAL A 44 -2.08 -20.99 16.72
N LYS A 45 -3.04 -21.92 16.78
CA LYS A 45 -3.66 -22.39 18.03
C LYS A 45 -4.15 -21.22 18.91
N ASP A 46 -4.99 -20.36 18.35
CA ASP A 46 -5.64 -19.25 19.07
C ASP A 46 -4.68 -18.23 19.70
N ARG A 47 -3.43 -18.16 19.20
CA ARG A 47 -2.51 -17.08 19.59
C ARG A 47 -3.15 -15.72 19.30
N LEU A 48 -3.09 -14.83 20.28
CA LEU A 48 -3.54 -13.45 20.12
C LEU A 48 -2.81 -12.75 18.96
N GLN A 49 -3.59 -12.17 18.05
CA GLN A 49 -3.07 -11.33 16.98
C GLN A 49 -2.85 -9.90 17.52
N LEU A 50 -1.62 -9.42 17.40
CA LEU A 50 -1.22 -8.07 17.84
C LEU A 50 -1.16 -7.05 16.69
N LEU A 51 -1.01 -7.52 15.45
CA LEU A 51 -1.00 -6.68 14.26
C LEU A 51 -2.04 -7.15 13.24
N PHE A 52 -3.09 -6.37 13.07
CA PHE A 52 -4.16 -6.56 12.10
C PHE A 52 -3.89 -5.76 10.82
N PHE A 53 -4.44 -6.22 9.71
CA PHE A 53 -4.39 -5.50 8.44
C PHE A 53 -5.76 -4.90 8.12
N TYR A 54 -5.81 -3.62 7.81
CA TYR A 54 -7.05 -2.93 7.45
C TYR A 54 -7.48 -3.26 6.02
N LYS A 55 -8.76 -3.60 5.84
CA LYS A 55 -9.30 -4.11 4.58
C LYS A 55 -9.31 -3.09 3.42
N GLU A 56 -9.64 -1.85 3.71
CA GLU A 56 -9.87 -0.84 2.66
C GLU A 56 -8.58 -0.13 2.25
N LYS A 57 -8.53 0.33 1.00
CA LYS A 57 -7.47 1.23 0.54
C LYS A 57 -7.81 2.63 1.00
N ALA A 58 -7.27 3.03 2.15
CA ALA A 58 -7.55 4.33 2.74
C ALA A 58 -7.24 5.48 1.78
N ASN A 59 -8.11 6.50 1.77
CA ASN A 59 -7.93 7.66 0.91
C ASN A 59 -6.69 8.46 1.30
N ASN A 60 -6.01 8.99 0.28
CA ASN A 60 -4.89 9.90 0.48
C ASN A 60 -5.37 11.27 0.96
N THR A 61 -4.62 11.90 1.86
CA THR A 61 -4.92 13.23 2.39
C THR A 61 -3.85 14.23 1.96
N ILE A 62 -4.14 15.53 2.12
CA ILE A 62 -3.23 16.61 1.71
C ILE A 62 -1.85 16.53 2.40
N GLU A 63 -1.78 15.92 3.59
CA GLU A 63 -0.55 15.65 4.35
C GLU A 63 0.54 15.00 3.50
N ILE A 64 0.17 14.10 2.59
CA ILE A 64 1.12 13.41 1.71
C ILE A 64 1.81 14.42 0.81
N SER A 65 1.04 15.32 0.19
CA SER A 65 1.61 16.35 -0.69
C SER A 65 2.46 17.37 0.06
N GLU A 66 2.09 17.69 1.31
CA GLU A 66 2.83 18.61 2.15
C GLU A 66 4.18 18.01 2.57
N GLY A 67 4.20 16.75 3.00
CA GLY A 67 5.44 16.08 3.34
C GLY A 67 6.36 15.80 2.14
N CYS A 68 5.85 15.83 0.91
CA CYS A 68 6.67 15.69 -0.29
C CYS A 68 7.38 16.97 -0.74
N LYS A 69 7.02 18.15 -0.21
CA LYS A 69 7.51 19.45 -0.71
C LYS A 69 9.03 19.62 -0.65
N ASN A 70 9.65 19.09 0.41
CA ASN A 70 11.10 19.21 0.62
C ASN A 70 11.86 17.95 0.20
N HIS A 71 11.16 16.96 -0.35
CA HIS A 71 11.75 15.68 -0.71
C HIS A 71 12.62 15.82 -1.97
N PRO A 72 13.88 15.31 -2.02
CA PRO A 72 14.78 15.47 -3.16
C PRO A 72 14.18 15.07 -4.51
N VAL A 73 13.39 13.99 -4.53
CA VAL A 73 12.73 13.47 -5.74
C VAL A 73 11.29 13.98 -5.87
N LEU A 74 10.52 13.93 -4.78
CA LEU A 74 9.06 14.08 -4.84
C LEU A 74 8.61 15.54 -4.91
N LYS A 75 9.48 16.50 -4.58
CA LYS A 75 9.21 17.93 -4.77
C LYS A 75 8.84 18.27 -6.21
N ASN A 76 9.37 17.53 -7.18
CA ASN A 76 9.10 17.71 -8.61
C ASN A 76 7.72 17.17 -9.03
N TYR A 77 7.04 16.41 -8.17
CA TYR A 77 5.77 15.74 -8.46
C TYR A 77 4.61 16.20 -7.54
N VAL A 78 4.81 17.22 -6.70
CA VAL A 78 3.80 17.67 -5.72
C VAL A 78 2.47 18.04 -6.38
N SER A 79 2.49 18.68 -7.55
CA SER A 79 1.26 19.02 -8.29
C SER A 79 0.50 17.78 -8.73
N GLU A 80 1.21 16.75 -9.21
CA GLU A 80 0.64 15.47 -9.64
C GLU A 80 0.07 14.68 -8.45
N ILE A 81 0.80 14.66 -7.33
CA ILE A 81 0.34 14.07 -6.07
C ILE A 81 -0.97 14.73 -5.61
N LYS A 82 -1.04 16.07 -5.64
CA LYS A 82 -2.26 16.82 -5.27
C LYS A 82 -3.45 16.49 -6.15
N LYS A 83 -3.26 16.37 -7.47
CA LYS A 83 -4.33 15.97 -8.40
C LYS A 83 -4.89 14.60 -8.06
N GLN A 84 -4.01 13.62 -7.78
CA GLN A 84 -4.44 12.27 -7.43
C GLN A 84 -5.08 12.17 -6.04
N ILE A 85 -4.80 13.10 -5.12
CA ILE A 85 -5.50 13.20 -3.84
C ILE A 85 -6.93 13.75 -4.04
N GLN A 86 -7.09 14.76 -4.89
CA GLN A 86 -8.37 15.46 -5.09
C GLN A 86 -9.30 14.74 -6.05
N ALA A 87 -8.78 13.88 -6.92
CA ALA A 87 -9.59 13.09 -7.82
C ALA A 87 -10.61 12.25 -7.04
N PRO A 88 -11.91 12.26 -7.41
CA PRO A 88 -12.88 11.34 -6.85
C PRO A 88 -12.40 9.91 -7.07
N LYS A 89 -12.39 9.11 -5.99
CA LYS A 89 -12.02 7.71 -6.06
C LYS A 89 -13.16 6.85 -5.55
N PRO A 90 -13.48 5.76 -6.26
CA PRO A 90 -14.39 4.77 -5.72
C PRO A 90 -13.79 4.18 -4.45
N LEU A 91 -14.67 3.72 -3.54
CA LEU A 91 -14.25 2.84 -2.47
C LEU A 91 -13.63 1.59 -3.09
N ASP A 92 -12.43 1.26 -2.64
CA ASP A 92 -11.67 0.11 -3.11
C ASP A 92 -10.99 -0.59 -1.91
N ASN A 93 -10.69 -1.87 -2.07
CA ASN A 93 -10.14 -2.70 -1.00
C ASN A 93 -8.99 -3.55 -1.52
N TRP A 94 -8.31 -4.23 -0.60
CA TRP A 94 -7.15 -5.07 -0.90
C TRP A 94 -7.52 -6.52 -1.25
N ASP A 95 -8.80 -6.88 -1.42
CA ASP A 95 -9.23 -8.29 -1.52
C ASP A 95 -8.59 -8.99 -2.72
N LYS A 96 -8.56 -8.35 -3.89
CA LYS A 96 -7.96 -8.92 -5.11
C LYS A 96 -6.45 -9.09 -4.99
N GLU A 97 -5.77 -8.11 -4.39
CA GLU A 97 -4.34 -8.21 -4.12
C GLU A 97 -4.03 -9.30 -3.10
N PHE A 98 -4.85 -9.46 -2.04
CA PHE A 98 -4.71 -10.53 -1.06
C PHE A 98 -4.91 -11.91 -1.69
N GLU A 99 -5.95 -12.07 -2.50
CA GLU A 99 -6.19 -13.31 -3.25
C GLU A 99 -5.00 -13.65 -4.13
N LEU A 100 -4.50 -12.68 -4.91
CA LEU A 100 -3.34 -12.88 -5.77
C LEU A 100 -2.08 -13.26 -4.98
N LEU A 101 -1.86 -12.67 -3.80
CA LEU A 101 -0.68 -12.93 -2.98
C LEU A 101 -0.71 -14.29 -2.28
N PHE A 102 -1.89 -14.74 -1.82
CA PHE A 102 -1.99 -15.83 -0.85
C PHE A 102 -2.69 -17.10 -1.35
N THR A 103 -3.31 -17.09 -2.53
CA THR A 103 -3.98 -18.30 -3.06
C THR A 103 -3.01 -19.47 -3.23
N ASN A 104 -1.83 -19.21 -3.81
CA ASN A 104 -0.84 -20.25 -4.13
C ASN A 104 0.58 -19.96 -3.65
N GLN A 105 0.83 -18.80 -3.05
CA GLN A 105 2.16 -18.35 -2.61
C GLN A 105 2.11 -17.73 -1.20
N HIS A 106 3.28 -17.51 -0.60
CA HIS A 106 3.44 -16.70 0.62
C HIS A 106 2.65 -17.16 1.86
N GLN A 107 2.38 -18.46 2.00
CA GLN A 107 1.58 -19.03 3.10
C GLN A 107 2.21 -18.76 4.48
N TYR A 108 3.53 -18.65 4.57
CA TYR A 108 4.19 -18.25 5.82
C TYR A 108 3.85 -16.82 6.24
N LEU A 109 3.83 -15.87 5.28
CA LEU A 109 3.41 -14.50 5.53
C LEU A 109 1.90 -14.43 5.83
N GLN A 110 1.09 -15.20 5.11
CA GLN A 110 -0.36 -15.29 5.35
C GLN A 110 -0.70 -15.67 6.80
N LYS A 111 0.05 -16.61 7.40
CA LYS A 111 -0.13 -17.00 8.81
C LYS A 111 0.13 -15.86 9.81
N LYS A 112 0.85 -14.81 9.41
CA LYS A 112 1.13 -13.64 10.25
C LYS A 112 0.11 -12.53 10.05
N VAL A 113 -0.23 -12.25 8.79
CA VAL A 113 -1.16 -11.18 8.40
C VAL A 113 -2.61 -11.55 8.72
N GLN A 114 -2.95 -12.83 8.54
CA GLN A 114 -4.33 -13.35 8.58
C GLN A 114 -5.25 -12.62 7.59
N ALA A 115 -6.56 -12.79 7.74
CA ALA A 115 -7.53 -12.08 6.91
C ALA A 115 -7.59 -10.58 7.25
N PRO A 116 -7.75 -9.68 6.26
CA PRO A 116 -8.02 -8.27 6.51
C PRO A 116 -9.28 -8.05 7.35
N VAL A 117 -9.29 -6.99 8.15
CA VAL A 117 -10.44 -6.61 9.00
C VAL A 117 -10.90 -5.19 8.72
N SER A 118 -12.19 -4.94 8.94
CA SER A 118 -12.76 -3.60 9.04
C SER A 118 -12.42 -2.93 10.38
N LEU A 119 -12.64 -1.62 10.48
CA LEU A 119 -12.46 -0.89 11.74
C LEU A 119 -13.39 -1.43 12.85
N ALA A 120 -14.64 -1.74 12.52
CA ALA A 120 -15.60 -2.27 13.47
C ALA A 120 -15.20 -3.66 13.99
N GLU A 121 -14.70 -4.53 13.11
CA GLU A 121 -14.17 -5.83 13.51
C GLU A 121 -12.92 -5.70 14.38
N PHE A 122 -12.02 -4.77 14.03
CA PHE A 122 -10.85 -4.47 14.85
C PHE A 122 -11.27 -4.01 16.26
N GLN A 123 -12.14 -3.01 16.36
CA GLN A 123 -12.64 -2.49 17.64
C GLN A 123 -13.35 -3.56 18.49
N SER A 124 -14.15 -4.42 17.86
CA SER A 124 -14.80 -5.55 18.53
C SER A 124 -13.78 -6.57 19.05
N LYS A 125 -12.75 -6.89 18.25
CA LYS A 125 -11.67 -7.79 18.65
C LYS A 125 -10.77 -7.19 19.73
N THR A 126 -10.55 -5.88 19.76
CA THR A 126 -9.69 -5.26 20.78
C THR A 126 -10.42 -5.04 22.09
N ALA A 127 -11.72 -4.73 22.06
CA ALA A 127 -12.54 -4.58 23.26
C ALA A 127 -12.54 -5.82 24.17
N THR A 128 -12.41 -7.02 23.58
CA THR A 128 -12.37 -8.29 24.32
C THR A 128 -11.00 -8.64 24.89
N ASN A 129 -9.92 -7.98 24.43
CA ASN A 129 -8.53 -8.38 24.71
C ASN A 129 -7.74 -7.38 25.59
N GLY A 130 -8.41 -6.38 26.19
CA GLY A 130 -7.86 -5.53 27.26
C GLY A 130 -6.66 -4.66 26.87
N GLU A 131 -5.72 -4.48 27.81
CA GLU A 131 -4.50 -3.64 27.74
C GLU A 131 -3.39 -4.15 26.80
N ASN A 132 -3.69 -5.10 25.91
CA ASN A 132 -2.71 -5.49 24.91
C ASN A 132 -2.60 -4.39 23.85
N ASN A 133 -1.36 -4.00 23.53
CA ASN A 133 -1.08 -3.06 22.45
C ASN A 133 -1.32 -3.73 21.09
N GLN A 134 -2.58 -3.69 20.65
CA GLN A 134 -3.03 -4.20 19.37
C GLN A 134 -3.03 -3.05 18.36
N ARG A 135 -2.53 -3.36 17.18
CA ARG A 135 -2.28 -2.38 16.12
C ARG A 135 -3.02 -2.80 14.87
N MET A 136 -3.55 -1.85 14.13
CA MET A 136 -4.11 -2.06 12.80
C MET A 136 -3.27 -1.28 11.80
N MET A 137 -2.60 -2.00 10.90
CA MET A 137 -1.86 -1.40 9.80
C MET A 137 -2.84 -0.96 8.71
N ILE A 138 -2.75 0.31 8.34
CA ILE A 138 -3.55 0.95 7.30
C ILE A 138 -2.59 1.28 6.17
N VAL A 139 -2.87 0.75 4.99
CA VAL A 139 -2.12 1.05 3.76
C VAL A 139 -3.02 1.86 2.85
N ASN A 140 -2.64 3.11 2.60
CA ASN A 140 -3.40 4.00 1.73
C ASN A 140 -3.28 3.58 0.26
N GLN A 141 -4.17 4.13 -0.56
CA GLN A 141 -4.12 3.96 -2.01
C GLN A 141 -2.76 4.37 -2.58
N PRO A 142 -2.14 3.53 -3.43
CA PRO A 142 -0.91 3.89 -4.11
C PRO A 142 -1.06 5.13 -5.00
N ILE A 143 -0.06 6.02 -4.96
CA ILE A 143 0.06 7.17 -5.87
C ILE A 143 1.17 6.85 -6.86
N TYR A 144 0.79 6.55 -8.10
CA TYR A 144 1.75 6.25 -9.17
C TYR A 144 2.22 7.55 -9.82
N LEU A 145 3.53 7.66 -10.03
CA LEU A 145 4.19 8.87 -10.48
C LEU A 145 5.06 8.58 -11.71
N PRO A 146 5.41 9.62 -12.49
CA PRO A 146 6.38 9.47 -13.58
C PRO A 146 7.70 8.83 -13.13
N ASN A 147 8.47 8.31 -14.09
CA ASN A 147 9.75 7.61 -13.83
C ASN A 147 9.63 6.37 -12.94
N ASN A 148 8.46 5.71 -13.02
CA ASN A 148 8.13 4.48 -12.31
C ASN A 148 8.22 4.61 -10.78
N TYR A 149 7.91 5.78 -10.24
CA TYR A 149 7.82 5.95 -8.79
C TYR A 149 6.42 5.61 -8.30
N CYS A 150 6.33 5.11 -7.07
CA CYS A 150 5.06 4.92 -6.38
C CYS A 150 5.20 5.38 -4.93
N LEU A 151 4.26 6.20 -4.47
CA LEU A 151 4.22 6.72 -3.11
C LEU A 151 3.04 6.09 -2.36
N ILE A 152 3.31 5.55 -1.17
CA ILE A 152 2.30 4.96 -0.29
C ILE A 152 2.44 5.53 1.11
N LYS A 153 1.33 5.96 1.72
CA LYS A 153 1.26 6.22 3.16
C LYS A 153 0.92 4.93 3.89
N VAL A 154 1.65 4.63 4.95
CA VAL A 154 1.33 3.56 5.89
C VAL A 154 1.15 4.16 7.27
N GLY A 155 0.04 3.80 7.92
CA GLY A 155 -0.28 4.18 9.29
C GLY A 155 -0.53 2.97 10.16
N PHE A 156 -0.41 3.16 11.46
CA PHE A 156 -0.74 2.19 12.49
C PHE A 156 -1.69 2.87 13.47
N TYR A 157 -2.93 2.38 13.49
CA TYR A 157 -3.89 2.71 14.53
C TYR A 157 -3.65 1.77 15.72
N ARG A 158 -3.52 2.29 16.94
CA ARG A 158 -3.25 1.49 18.15
C ARG A 158 -4.43 1.52 19.11
N SER A 159 -4.64 0.42 19.84
CA SER A 159 -5.73 0.31 20.81
C SER A 159 -5.56 1.18 22.05
N ILE A 160 -4.32 1.34 22.54
CA ILE A 160 -4.01 1.98 23.82
C ILE A 160 -2.79 2.93 23.79
N GLU A 161 -2.10 3.01 22.66
CA GLU A 161 -0.88 3.82 22.48
C GLU A 161 -1.08 4.88 21.38
N HIS A 162 -0.06 5.71 21.20
CA HIS A 162 -0.01 6.71 20.15
C HIS A 162 -0.01 6.08 18.76
N ASN A 163 -0.77 6.69 17.85
CA ASN A 163 -0.77 6.28 16.45
C ASN A 163 0.55 6.67 15.81
N SER A 164 0.99 5.90 14.83
CA SER A 164 2.25 6.19 14.13
C SER A 164 2.10 5.97 12.63
N GLY A 165 2.91 6.64 11.83
CA GLY A 165 2.90 6.42 10.39
C GLY A 165 4.10 6.99 9.66
N SER A 166 4.18 6.70 8.38
CA SER A 166 5.24 7.17 7.49
C SER A 166 4.81 7.15 6.03
N PHE A 167 5.62 7.76 5.17
CA PHE A 167 5.51 7.64 3.74
C PHE A 167 6.61 6.73 3.21
N ILE A 168 6.27 5.95 2.19
CA ILE A 168 7.17 5.00 1.56
C ILE A 168 7.26 5.34 0.07
N LEU A 169 8.47 5.55 -0.41
CA LEU A 169 8.74 5.69 -1.83
C LEU A 169 9.25 4.37 -2.39
N PHE A 170 8.61 3.93 -3.46
CA PHE A 170 9.01 2.79 -4.26
C PHE A 170 9.44 3.25 -5.66
N GLN A 171 10.31 2.47 -6.29
CA GLN A 171 10.62 2.62 -7.71
C GLN A 171 10.57 1.27 -8.42
N LYS A 172 10.01 1.23 -9.62
CA LYS A 172 10.05 0.05 -10.48
C LYS A 172 11.34 0.06 -11.31
N ILE A 173 12.25 -0.84 -11.00
CA ILE A 173 13.55 -1.01 -11.66
C ILE A 173 13.58 -2.41 -12.26
N ASN A 174 13.89 -2.52 -13.56
CA ASN A 174 13.89 -3.79 -14.30
C ASN A 174 12.57 -4.59 -14.15
N GLY A 175 11.44 -3.88 -14.14
CA GLY A 175 10.12 -4.48 -14.00
C GLY A 175 9.73 -4.89 -12.57
N GLN A 176 10.60 -4.69 -11.57
CA GLN A 176 10.36 -5.06 -10.17
C GLN A 176 10.26 -3.83 -9.28
N TRP A 177 9.27 -3.80 -8.39
CA TRP A 177 9.15 -2.75 -7.38
C TRP A 177 10.20 -2.92 -6.28
N GLN A 178 10.85 -1.82 -5.91
CA GLN A 178 11.87 -1.78 -4.85
C GLN A 178 11.52 -0.71 -3.83
N TRP A 179 11.75 -1.02 -2.55
CA TRP A 179 11.65 -0.04 -1.47
C TRP A 179 12.85 0.90 -1.53
N MET A 180 12.63 2.18 -1.85
CA MET A 180 13.71 3.15 -1.95
C MET A 180 14.01 3.74 -0.58
N GLU A 181 12.98 4.22 0.10
CA GLU A 181 13.12 4.95 1.35
C GLU A 181 11.80 5.00 2.12
N GLU A 182 11.92 5.33 3.40
CA GLU A 182 10.82 5.62 4.29
C GLU A 182 11.09 6.97 4.95
N PHE A 183 10.13 7.89 4.90
CA PHE A 183 10.34 9.28 5.31
C PHE A 183 9.09 9.87 5.97
N ASN A 184 9.24 11.05 6.58
CA ASN A 184 8.19 11.74 7.34
C ASN A 184 7.49 10.84 8.36
N ARG A 185 8.30 10.18 9.20
CA ARG A 185 7.78 9.42 10.34
C ARG A 185 7.13 10.36 11.35
N TRP A 186 5.99 9.96 11.87
CA TRP A 186 5.27 10.67 12.92
C TRP A 186 4.67 9.70 13.92
N GLU A 187 4.43 10.22 15.12
CA GLU A 187 3.75 9.57 16.23
C GLU A 187 2.90 10.64 16.93
N THR A 188 1.68 10.28 17.36
CA THR A 188 0.76 11.21 18.05
C THR A 188 0.83 11.06 19.55
#